data_AF-A0A842UIA1-F1
#
_entry.id   AF-A0A842UIA1-F1
#
_cell.length_a   1.000
_cell.length_b   1.000
_cell.length_c   1.000
_cell.angle_alpha   90.00
_cell.angle_beta   90.00
_cell.angle_gamma   90.00
#
_symmetry.space_group_name_H-M   'P 1'
#
loop_
_entity.id
_entity.type
_entity.pdbx_description
1 polymer ?
#
loop_
_entity_poly.entity_id
_entity_poly.type
_entity_poly.pdbx_seq_one_letter_code
_entity_poly.pdbx_strand_id
1 'polypeptide(L)'
;MPLLGQASGAWTESSSALRLLHVGIRNTVGVLTDDAFTQTNPPVITTTVTISTKVDTTLSGVLSGSVAFTRPDVGANYIGGNVESLSVAHQETMVRPLGCFLNNANGNAYENLPGQASGKGPYVSGQGTYGNALYETQALAAIGALSQGDAISYLTGVELIASRNGYLLPHFVWDGAALQDLDIAAWAAEVEHGVAASTVIGVLKMPADSTQNELVYDQRI
;
A
#
# COMPACT_ATOMS: atom_id res chain seq x y z
N MET A 1 3.44 13.10 20.81
CA MET A 1 4.90 13.32 20.73
C MET A 1 5.37 12.74 19.41
N PRO A 2 6.04 13.51 18.55
CA PRO A 2 6.49 13.01 17.26
C PRO A 2 7.58 11.93 17.46
N LEU A 3 7.40 10.77 16.85
CA LEU A 3 8.40 9.68 16.82
C LEU A 3 9.46 10.01 15.77
N LEU A 4 10.32 10.97 16.08
CA LEU A 4 11.46 11.34 15.24
C LEU A 4 12.62 10.38 15.53
N GLY A 5 12.65 9.24 14.84
CA GLY A 5 13.87 8.46 14.69
C GLY A 5 14.89 9.22 13.83
N GLN A 6 16.18 9.12 14.14
CA GLN A 6 17.24 9.70 13.32
C GLN A 6 17.17 9.10 11.90
N ALA A 7 16.71 9.90 10.94
CA ALA A 7 16.97 9.63 9.54
C ALA A 7 18.48 9.85 9.33
N SER A 8 19.26 8.80 9.07
CA SER A 8 20.64 9.00 8.65
C SER A 8 20.63 9.89 7.41
N GLY A 9 21.49 10.90 7.30
CA GLY A 9 21.47 11.92 6.24
C GLY A 9 21.49 11.44 4.77
N ALA A 10 21.54 10.12 4.53
CA ALA A 10 21.22 9.48 3.26
C ALA A 10 19.71 9.49 2.89
N TRP A 11 18.81 9.94 3.79
CA TRP A 11 17.34 9.91 3.59
C TRP A 11 16.73 11.27 3.23
N THR A 12 17.49 12.35 3.20
CA THR A 12 16.97 13.68 2.79
C THR A 12 16.63 13.75 1.29
N GLU A 13 17.18 12.81 0.50
CA GLU A 13 16.89 12.61 -0.93
C GLU A 13 16.08 11.32 -1.17
N SER A 14 15.82 10.52 -0.13
CA SER A 14 15.10 9.26 -0.30
C SER A 14 13.61 9.55 -0.44
N SER A 15 13.16 9.49 -1.68
CA SER A 15 11.78 9.47 -2.18
C SER A 15 10.98 8.26 -1.69
N SER A 16 11.05 7.95 -0.39
CA SER A 16 10.47 6.78 0.24
C SER A 16 9.36 7.21 1.20
N ALA A 17 8.13 6.82 0.88
CA ALA A 17 6.98 7.03 1.75
C ALA A 17 6.98 6.05 2.95
N LEU A 18 7.82 5.01 2.93
CA LEU A 18 7.90 4.01 3.99
C LEU A 18 9.16 4.18 4.85
N ARG A 19 8.96 4.58 6.11
CA ARG A 19 10.00 4.70 7.13
C ARG A 19 10.06 3.48 8.04
N LEU A 20 11.27 2.97 8.23
CA LEU A 20 11.54 1.83 9.11
C LEU A 20 11.81 2.30 10.53
N LEU A 21 10.90 2.01 11.46
CA LEU A 21 11.04 2.37 12.89
C LEU A 21 11.59 1.18 13.69
N HIS A 22 11.09 -0.02 13.41
CA HIS A 22 11.62 -1.28 13.90
C HIS A 22 11.55 -2.30 12.76
N VAL A 23 12.72 -2.76 12.30
CA VAL A 23 12.81 -3.58 11.09
C VAL A 23 12.36 -5.02 11.38
N GLY A 24 11.44 -5.53 10.57
CA GLY A 24 11.18 -6.95 10.42
C GLY A 24 12.14 -7.57 9.41
N ILE A 25 11.60 -8.26 8.40
CA ILE A 25 12.39 -8.88 7.33
C ILE A 25 12.36 -7.97 6.10
N ARG A 26 13.53 -7.58 5.58
CA ARG A 26 13.63 -6.98 4.24
C ARG A 26 13.78 -8.09 3.22
N ASN A 27 12.84 -8.17 2.28
CA ASN A 27 12.83 -9.17 1.25
C ASN A 27 13.24 -8.58 -0.10
N THR A 28 14.22 -9.19 -0.74
CA THR A 28 14.74 -8.81 -2.06
C THR A 28 14.72 -9.97 -3.06
N VAL A 29 14.13 -11.12 -2.71
CA VAL A 29 14.20 -12.32 -3.55
C VAL A 29 13.25 -12.27 -4.74
N GLY A 30 12.13 -11.55 -4.60
CA GLY A 30 11.13 -11.38 -5.65
C GLY A 30 11.67 -10.68 -6.90
N VAL A 31 11.05 -10.96 -8.04
CA VAL A 31 11.29 -10.26 -9.32
C VAL A 31 10.11 -9.35 -9.58
N LEU A 32 10.35 -8.06 -9.84
CA LEU A 32 9.29 -7.14 -10.23
C LEU A 32 8.77 -7.51 -11.60
N THR A 33 7.45 -7.46 -11.76
CA THR A 33 6.79 -7.53 -13.05
C THR A 33 7.05 -6.26 -13.88
N ASP A 34 6.97 -6.36 -15.20
CA ASP A 34 7.28 -5.23 -16.09
C ASP A 34 6.32 -4.04 -15.90
N ASP A 35 5.05 -4.32 -15.62
CA ASP A 35 4.04 -3.31 -15.30
C ASP A 35 4.31 -2.62 -13.96
N ALA A 36 5.03 -3.25 -13.03
CA ALA A 36 5.42 -2.61 -11.77
C ALA A 36 6.37 -1.41 -11.98
N PHE A 37 7.01 -1.27 -13.14
CA PHE A 37 7.82 -0.10 -13.49
C PHE A 37 7.03 1.01 -14.17
N THR A 38 5.84 0.70 -14.69
CA THR A 38 5.08 1.58 -15.60
C THR A 38 3.65 1.87 -15.14
N GLN A 39 3.18 1.24 -14.06
CA GLN A 39 1.83 1.47 -13.54
C GLN A 39 1.57 2.95 -13.25
N THR A 40 0.33 3.38 -13.48
CA THR A 40 -0.16 4.69 -13.05
C THR A 40 -0.45 4.67 -11.56
N ASN A 41 -0.47 5.85 -10.94
CA ASN A 41 -0.79 5.99 -9.53
C ASN A 41 -1.93 7.01 -9.36
N PRO A 42 -3.13 6.61 -8.91
CA PRO A 42 -3.54 5.25 -8.55
C PRO A 42 -3.64 4.30 -9.77
N PRO A 43 -3.44 2.98 -9.57
CA PRO A 43 -3.43 2.00 -10.65
C PRO A 43 -4.84 1.61 -11.13
N VAL A 44 -5.87 1.82 -10.30
CA VAL A 44 -7.21 1.29 -10.54
C VAL A 44 -8.27 2.39 -10.52
N ILE A 45 -8.62 2.87 -9.33
CA ILE A 45 -9.72 3.82 -9.15
C ILE A 45 -9.14 5.21 -9.33
N THR A 46 -9.31 5.73 -10.54
CA THR A 46 -8.73 7.00 -11.01
C THR A 46 -9.71 8.17 -10.96
N THR A 47 -10.90 7.98 -10.36
CA THR A 47 -11.90 9.04 -10.22
C THR A 47 -11.32 10.16 -9.36
N THR A 48 -11.26 11.39 -9.87
CA THR A 48 -10.48 12.50 -9.26
C THR A 48 -10.71 12.69 -7.76
N VAL A 49 -11.96 12.61 -7.30
CA VAL A 49 -12.30 12.84 -5.88
C VAL A 49 -11.85 11.71 -4.95
N THR A 50 -11.58 10.52 -5.50
CA THR A 50 -11.16 9.33 -4.75
C THR A 50 -9.64 9.19 -4.66
N ILE A 51 -8.89 10.03 -5.38
CA ILE A 51 -7.44 9.96 -5.39
C ILE A 51 -6.92 10.37 -4.00
N SER A 52 -6.09 9.52 -3.40
CA SER A 52 -5.43 9.85 -2.14
C SER A 52 -4.65 11.16 -2.25
N THR A 53 -4.75 12.00 -1.23
CA THR A 53 -3.96 13.24 -1.13
C THR A 53 -2.49 12.98 -0.82
N LYS A 54 -2.11 11.71 -0.61
CA LYS A 54 -0.74 11.27 -0.33
C LYS A 54 -0.03 10.66 -1.53
N VAL A 55 -0.72 10.45 -2.65
CA VAL A 55 -0.11 9.92 -3.86
C VAL A 55 0.35 11.05 -4.77
N ASP A 56 1.59 10.96 -5.26
CA ASP A 56 2.05 11.78 -6.38
C ASP A 56 1.67 11.09 -7.69
N THR A 57 0.65 11.61 -8.37
CA THR A 57 0.11 11.04 -9.60
C THR A 57 1.03 11.27 -10.82
N THR A 58 2.09 12.07 -10.67
CA THR A 58 3.07 12.29 -11.75
C THR A 58 4.11 11.18 -11.81
N LEU A 59 4.26 10.40 -10.73
CA LEU A 59 5.16 9.26 -10.66
C LEU A 59 4.49 8.01 -11.25
N SER A 60 5.28 7.22 -11.96
CA SER A 60 4.90 5.91 -12.46
C SER A 60 5.63 4.79 -11.72
N GLY A 61 5.13 3.57 -11.84
CA GLY A 61 5.66 2.39 -11.17
C GLY A 61 5.14 2.23 -9.74
N VAL A 62 5.48 1.10 -9.11
CA VAL A 62 5.19 0.86 -7.70
C VAL A 62 5.90 1.89 -6.85
N LEU A 63 5.19 2.39 -5.84
CA LEU A 63 5.69 3.44 -4.97
C LEU A 63 6.09 2.81 -3.64
N SER A 64 7.11 3.40 -3.01
CA SER A 64 7.42 3.13 -1.62
C SER A 64 6.16 3.33 -0.77
N GLY A 65 5.91 2.43 0.17
CA GLY A 65 4.71 2.42 1.00
C GLY A 65 3.48 1.78 0.36
N SER A 66 3.47 1.54 -0.97
CA SER A 66 2.41 0.75 -1.59
C SER A 66 2.56 -0.74 -1.25
N VAL A 67 1.45 -1.47 -1.29
CA VAL A 67 1.41 -2.89 -0.98
C VAL A 67 2.04 -3.68 -2.13
N ALA A 68 2.92 -4.62 -1.78
CA ALA A 68 3.51 -5.57 -2.71
C ALA A 68 2.62 -6.80 -2.79
N PHE A 69 2.26 -7.22 -4.01
CA PHE A 69 1.42 -8.40 -4.25
C PHE A 69 2.19 -9.50 -4.96
N THR A 70 1.80 -10.76 -4.73
CA THR A 70 2.18 -11.88 -5.61
C THR A 70 1.62 -11.69 -7.01
N ARG A 71 2.39 -12.09 -8.02
CA ARG A 71 2.01 -11.97 -9.44
C ARG A 71 2.00 -13.32 -10.16
N PRO A 72 0.98 -14.16 -9.87
CA PRO A 72 0.87 -15.52 -10.42
C PRO A 72 0.62 -15.54 -11.94
N ASP A 73 0.13 -14.42 -12.49
CA ASP A 73 -0.10 -14.19 -13.92
C ASP A 73 1.20 -14.16 -14.74
N VAL A 74 2.30 -13.72 -14.12
CA VAL A 74 3.61 -13.63 -14.78
C VAL A 74 4.45 -14.89 -14.52
N GLY A 75 4.42 -15.42 -13.30
CA GLY A 75 5.07 -16.69 -12.99
C GLY A 75 5.47 -16.85 -11.52
N ALA A 76 6.35 -17.80 -11.25
CA ALA A 76 6.84 -18.06 -9.90
C ALA A 76 7.80 -16.95 -9.42
N ASN A 77 7.67 -16.54 -8.15
CA ASN A 77 8.52 -15.54 -7.50
C ASN A 77 8.42 -14.11 -8.10
N TYR A 78 7.37 -13.84 -8.89
CA TYR A 78 7.06 -12.48 -9.34
C TYR A 78 6.22 -11.72 -8.32
N ILE A 79 6.52 -10.43 -8.20
CA ILE A 79 5.84 -9.48 -7.33
C ILE A 79 5.55 -8.17 -8.08
N GLY A 80 4.55 -7.41 -7.64
CA GLY A 80 4.21 -6.13 -8.27
C GLY A 80 3.18 -5.34 -7.47
N GLY A 81 2.63 -4.30 -8.08
CA GLY A 81 1.46 -3.59 -7.55
C GLY A 81 0.16 -4.39 -7.74
N ASN A 82 -0.96 -3.81 -7.31
CA ASN A 82 -2.27 -4.43 -7.48
C ASN A 82 -2.69 -4.48 -8.96
N VAL A 83 -3.45 -5.51 -9.35
CA VAL A 83 -4.01 -5.68 -10.70
C VAL A 83 -5.39 -6.31 -10.59
N GLU A 84 -6.42 -5.67 -11.16
CA GLU A 84 -7.82 -6.10 -10.99
C GLU A 84 -8.41 -7.01 -12.05
N SER A 85 -7.64 -7.31 -13.09
CA SER A 85 -8.12 -8.22 -14.13
C SER A 85 -6.97 -9.01 -14.68
N LEU A 86 -7.02 -10.31 -14.43
CA LEU A 86 -6.06 -11.25 -14.97
C LEU A 86 -6.69 -12.05 -16.11
N SER A 87 -5.87 -12.54 -17.03
CA SER A 87 -6.35 -13.36 -18.15
C SER A 87 -6.96 -14.70 -17.71
N VAL A 88 -6.67 -15.13 -16.47
CA VAL A 88 -7.12 -16.38 -15.90
C VAL A 88 -7.77 -16.13 -14.54
N ALA A 89 -9.10 -16.19 -14.48
CA ALA A 89 -9.89 -15.79 -13.30
C ALA A 89 -9.46 -16.46 -11.98
N HIS A 90 -9.08 -17.74 -11.97
CA HIS A 90 -8.67 -18.38 -10.72
C HIS A 90 -7.36 -17.82 -10.13
N GLN A 91 -6.54 -17.15 -10.95
CA GLN A 91 -5.29 -16.53 -10.50
C GLN A 91 -5.54 -15.22 -9.73
N GLU A 92 -6.71 -14.58 -9.89
CA GLU A 92 -7.06 -13.35 -9.16
C GLU A 92 -7.04 -13.63 -7.66
N THR A 93 -7.64 -14.74 -7.23
CA THR A 93 -7.61 -15.19 -5.82
C THR A 93 -6.20 -15.52 -5.30
N MET A 94 -5.19 -15.54 -6.16
CA MET A 94 -3.77 -15.79 -5.83
C MET A 94 -2.92 -14.52 -5.85
N VAL A 95 -3.50 -13.35 -6.16
CA VAL A 95 -2.87 -12.03 -5.98
C VAL A 95 -3.03 -11.64 -4.50
N ARG A 96 -1.96 -11.84 -3.72
CA ARG A 96 -1.95 -11.75 -2.26
C ARG A 96 -0.92 -10.73 -1.78
N PRO A 97 -1.22 -9.94 -0.75
CA PRO A 97 -0.27 -9.01 -0.20
C PRO A 97 0.88 -9.75 0.50
N LEU A 98 2.09 -9.24 0.31
CA LEU A 98 3.34 -9.77 0.87
C LEU A 98 4.01 -8.81 1.86
N GLY A 99 3.65 -7.53 1.80
CA GLY A 99 4.30 -6.47 2.55
C GLY A 99 4.12 -5.10 1.92
N CYS A 100 4.99 -4.16 2.28
CA CYS A 100 5.04 -2.83 1.66
C CYS A 100 6.39 -2.60 0.99
N PHE A 101 6.38 -1.99 -0.20
CA PHE A 101 7.62 -1.64 -0.91
C PHE A 101 8.43 -0.60 -0.13
N LEU A 102 9.75 -0.78 -0.10
CA LEU A 102 10.69 0.17 0.50
C LEU A 102 10.94 1.37 -0.41
N ASN A 103 10.99 1.12 -1.72
CA ASN A 103 11.50 2.04 -2.72
C ASN A 103 10.52 2.16 -3.89
N ASN A 104 10.54 3.30 -4.56
CA ASN A 104 9.83 3.48 -5.83
C ASN A 104 10.50 2.65 -6.94
N ALA A 105 9.74 2.11 -7.87
CA ALA A 105 10.26 1.38 -9.03
C ALA A 105 10.76 2.27 -10.17
N ASN A 106 10.37 3.54 -10.20
CA ASN A 106 10.80 4.50 -11.21
C ASN A 106 11.96 5.39 -10.71
N GLY A 107 13.00 4.75 -10.18
CA GLY A 107 14.21 5.44 -9.75
C GLY A 107 15.28 5.56 -10.84
N ASN A 108 16.16 6.55 -10.69
CA ASN A 108 17.35 6.68 -11.52
C ASN A 108 18.34 5.53 -11.24
N ALA A 109 19.04 5.04 -12.28
CA ALA A 109 20.02 3.96 -12.19
C ALA A 109 21.25 4.26 -11.29
N TYR A 110 21.36 5.48 -10.75
CA TYR A 110 22.44 5.93 -9.86
C TYR A 110 21.99 6.08 -8.40
N GLU A 111 20.71 5.86 -8.10
CA GLU A 111 20.20 5.75 -6.74
C GLU A 111 20.04 4.27 -6.37
N ASN A 112 20.00 3.95 -5.08
CA ASN A 112 19.68 2.59 -4.59
C ASN A 112 18.18 2.23 -4.78
N LEU A 113 17.58 2.80 -5.82
CA LEU A 113 16.21 2.57 -6.23
C LEU A 113 16.19 1.42 -7.25
N PRO A 114 15.20 0.52 -7.17
CA PRO A 114 14.88 -0.37 -8.27
C PRO A 114 14.81 0.38 -9.60
N GLY A 115 15.63 -0.03 -10.56
CA GLY A 115 15.43 0.31 -11.97
C GLY A 115 15.00 -0.93 -12.74
N GLN A 116 14.44 -0.75 -13.94
CA GLN A 116 14.06 -1.85 -14.83
C GLN A 116 15.20 -2.86 -15.03
N ALA A 117 16.46 -2.39 -15.08
CA ALA A 117 17.64 -3.22 -15.20
C ALA A 117 17.91 -4.13 -13.98
N SER A 118 17.49 -3.74 -12.78
CA SER A 118 17.62 -4.59 -11.59
C SER A 118 16.50 -5.63 -11.52
N GLY A 119 15.28 -5.29 -11.97
CA GLY A 119 14.12 -6.18 -11.84
C GLY A 119 13.76 -6.53 -10.40
N LYS A 120 14.25 -5.78 -9.39
CA LYS A 120 14.07 -6.09 -7.96
C LYS A 120 13.31 -4.97 -7.27
N GLY A 121 12.30 -5.31 -6.49
CA GLY A 121 11.55 -4.37 -5.67
C GLY A 121 11.65 -4.78 -4.21
N PRO A 122 12.60 -4.25 -3.43
CA PRO A 122 12.70 -4.56 -2.01
C PRO A 122 11.42 -4.18 -1.28
N TYR A 123 10.90 -5.10 -0.47
CA TYR A 123 9.73 -4.87 0.38
C TYR A 123 10.01 -5.36 1.80
N VAL A 124 9.24 -4.89 2.77
CA VAL A 124 9.27 -5.41 4.13
C VAL A 124 8.19 -6.47 4.29
N SER A 125 8.60 -7.65 4.73
CA SER A 125 7.75 -8.74 5.18
C SER A 125 8.08 -9.06 6.65
N GLY A 126 7.23 -9.79 7.34
CA GLY A 126 7.38 -10.10 8.75
C GLY A 126 7.08 -8.93 9.71
N GLN A 127 6.96 -9.31 10.98
CA GLN A 127 6.61 -8.40 12.07
C GLN A 127 7.67 -7.31 12.27
N GLY A 128 7.21 -6.06 12.30
CA GLY A 128 8.02 -4.86 12.49
C GLY A 128 7.12 -3.66 12.72
N THR A 129 7.70 -2.49 13.00
CA THR A 129 6.96 -1.24 13.16
C THR A 129 7.41 -0.25 12.09
N TYR A 130 6.45 0.31 11.35
CA TYR A 130 6.73 1.15 10.19
C TYR A 130 5.89 2.43 10.23
N GLY A 131 6.46 3.51 9.71
CA GLY A 131 5.75 4.74 9.37
C GLY A 131 5.48 4.74 7.87
N ASN A 132 4.24 4.96 7.44
CA ASN A 132 3.89 5.01 6.01
C ASN A 132 3.14 6.30 5.68
N ALA A 133 3.73 7.10 4.80
CA ALA A 133 3.15 8.33 4.29
C ALA A 133 2.19 8.09 3.11
N LEU A 134 2.25 6.92 2.45
CA LEU A 134 1.37 6.55 1.34
C LEU A 134 0.26 5.59 1.83
N TYR A 135 -0.96 6.10 1.84
CA TYR A 135 -2.16 5.38 2.28
C TYR A 135 -3.41 6.01 1.66
N GLU A 136 -4.56 5.35 1.74
CA GLU A 136 -5.82 5.91 1.25
C GLU A 136 -6.31 7.04 2.16
N THR A 137 -6.56 8.22 1.60
CA THR A 137 -7.17 9.33 2.36
C THR A 137 -8.62 9.61 1.98
N GLN A 138 -9.07 9.14 0.82
CA GLN A 138 -10.41 9.41 0.30
C GLN A 138 -11.17 8.11 0.08
N ALA A 139 -12.48 8.15 0.33
CA ALA A 139 -13.37 7.02 0.16
C ALA A 139 -13.46 6.60 -1.31
N LEU A 140 -13.19 5.32 -1.59
CA LEU A 140 -13.15 4.80 -2.96
C LEU A 140 -14.56 4.62 -3.56
N ALA A 141 -15.52 4.30 -2.71
CA ALA A 141 -16.93 4.14 -3.03
C ALA A 141 -17.80 4.61 -1.85
N ALA A 142 -19.10 4.77 -2.06
CA ALA A 142 -20.01 5.10 -0.97
C ALA A 142 -20.27 3.87 -0.07
N ILE A 143 -20.31 4.08 1.24
CA ILE A 143 -20.69 3.06 2.24
C ILE A 143 -21.25 3.73 3.50
N GLY A 144 -22.40 3.25 3.98
CA GLY A 144 -23.06 3.89 5.12
C GLY A 144 -23.32 5.38 4.85
N ALA A 145 -22.83 6.24 5.76
CA ALA A 145 -22.88 7.70 5.60
C ALA A 145 -21.69 8.29 4.81
N LEU A 146 -20.66 7.50 4.48
CA LEU A 146 -19.54 7.96 3.65
C LEU A 146 -19.96 7.99 2.18
N SER A 147 -19.85 9.17 1.59
CA SER A 147 -19.92 9.36 0.14
C SER A 147 -18.57 9.08 -0.51
N GLN A 148 -18.59 8.74 -1.80
CA GLN A 148 -17.36 8.60 -2.56
C GLN A 148 -16.56 9.92 -2.55
N GLY A 149 -15.27 9.84 -2.22
CA GLY A 149 -14.37 10.99 -2.07
C GLY A 149 -14.38 11.65 -0.69
N ASP A 150 -15.17 11.14 0.27
CA ASP A 150 -15.11 11.62 1.66
C ASP A 150 -13.81 11.20 2.34
N ALA A 151 -13.35 12.01 3.29
CA ALA A 151 -12.12 11.73 4.02
C ALA A 151 -12.27 10.46 4.90
N ILE A 152 -11.29 9.56 4.81
CA ILE A 152 -11.24 8.35 5.63
C ILE A 152 -10.67 8.69 7.02
N SER A 153 -11.38 8.27 8.07
CA SER A 153 -10.89 8.38 9.45
C SER A 153 -10.11 7.13 9.86
N TYR A 154 -8.90 7.34 10.38
CA TYR A 154 -8.05 6.26 10.89
C TYR A 154 -8.10 6.26 12.41
N LEU A 155 -8.54 5.14 13.00
CA LEU A 155 -8.63 4.97 14.46
C LEU A 155 -7.53 4.04 14.95
N THR A 156 -6.88 4.40 16.06
CA THR A 156 -5.85 3.53 16.65
C THR A 156 -6.45 2.17 17.02
N GLY A 157 -5.73 1.10 16.69
CA GLY A 157 -6.13 -0.28 16.93
C GLY A 157 -6.87 -0.95 15.77
N VAL A 158 -7.28 -0.20 14.74
CA VAL A 158 -7.86 -0.83 13.55
C VAL A 158 -6.81 -1.59 12.76
N GLU A 159 -7.24 -2.71 12.19
CA GLU A 159 -6.47 -3.47 11.23
C GLU A 159 -6.33 -2.68 9.93
N LEU A 160 -5.20 -2.88 9.24
CA LEU A 160 -4.92 -2.30 7.94
C LEU A 160 -4.90 -3.42 6.89
N ILE A 161 -5.59 -3.20 5.79
CA ILE A 161 -5.70 -4.11 4.64
C ILE A 161 -5.30 -3.38 3.35
N ALA A 162 -5.21 -4.10 2.24
CA ALA A 162 -4.85 -3.53 0.95
C ALA A 162 -6.07 -2.98 0.22
N SER A 163 -5.99 -1.72 -0.22
CA SER A 163 -7.04 -1.09 -1.02
C SER A 163 -7.02 -1.60 -2.45
N ARG A 164 -8.11 -1.35 -3.19
CA ARG A 164 -8.16 -1.57 -4.65
C ARG A 164 -7.03 -0.86 -5.40
N ASN A 165 -6.53 0.27 -4.91
CA ASN A 165 -5.37 0.94 -5.52
C ASN A 165 -4.01 0.37 -5.05
N GLY A 166 -4.00 -0.64 -4.18
CA GLY A 166 -2.78 -1.21 -3.61
C GLY A 166 -2.12 -0.31 -2.56
N TYR A 167 -2.89 0.51 -1.85
CA TYR A 167 -2.42 1.32 -0.71
C TYR A 167 -2.98 0.76 0.60
N LEU A 168 -2.43 1.19 1.74
CA LEU A 168 -3.02 0.82 3.04
C LEU A 168 -4.37 1.54 3.22
N LEU A 169 -5.37 0.79 3.68
CA LEU A 169 -6.66 1.31 4.15
C LEU A 169 -7.03 0.65 5.50
N PRO A 170 -7.89 1.26 6.33
CA PRO A 170 -8.35 0.62 7.55
C PRO A 170 -9.44 -0.42 7.23
N HIS A 171 -9.43 -1.56 7.92
CA HIS A 171 -10.48 -2.58 7.79
C HIS A 171 -11.86 -2.02 8.18
N PHE A 172 -11.91 -1.16 9.20
CA PHE A 172 -13.14 -0.49 9.63
C PHE A 172 -12.97 1.02 9.68
N VAL A 173 -14.04 1.74 9.36
CA VAL A 173 -14.11 3.20 9.48
C VAL A 173 -15.36 3.62 10.25
N TRP A 174 -15.26 4.68 11.04
CA TRP A 174 -16.43 5.31 11.66
C TRP A 174 -17.00 6.37 10.72
N ASP A 175 -18.25 6.22 10.31
CA ASP A 175 -18.93 7.14 9.38
C ASP A 175 -19.68 8.28 10.09
N GLY A 176 -19.59 8.36 11.42
CA GLY A 176 -20.37 9.29 12.24
C GLY A 176 -21.55 8.64 12.97
N ALA A 177 -22.02 7.48 12.52
CA ALA A 177 -23.18 6.78 13.06
C ALA A 177 -22.89 5.32 13.43
N ALA A 178 -22.09 4.61 12.62
CA ALA A 178 -21.72 3.22 12.81
C ALA A 178 -20.29 2.94 12.35
N LEU A 179 -19.75 1.80 12.80
CA LEU A 179 -18.56 1.22 12.20
C LEU A 179 -18.97 0.55 10.88
N GLN A 180 -18.35 0.98 9.80
CA GLN A 180 -18.50 0.41 8.47
C GLN A 180 -17.33 -0.51 8.18
N ASP A 181 -17.64 -1.69 7.64
CA ASP A 181 -16.67 -2.67 7.19
C ASP A 181 -16.22 -2.32 5.76
N LEU A 182 -14.92 -2.09 5.59
CA LEU A 182 -14.31 -1.76 4.31
C LEU A 182 -13.70 -2.99 3.62
N ASP A 183 -13.78 -4.19 4.22
CA ASP A 183 -13.36 -5.45 3.60
C ASP A 183 -14.42 -5.97 2.62
N ILE A 184 -14.73 -5.13 1.63
CA ILE A 184 -15.71 -5.39 0.58
C ILE A 184 -15.09 -5.12 -0.79
N ALA A 185 -15.64 -5.74 -1.82
CA ALA A 185 -15.13 -5.69 -3.21
C ALA A 185 -14.96 -4.26 -3.75
N ALA A 186 -15.77 -3.29 -3.32
CA ALA A 186 -15.65 -1.90 -3.75
C ALA A 186 -14.44 -1.14 -3.15
N TRP A 187 -13.77 -1.71 -2.16
CA TRP A 187 -12.73 -1.04 -1.37
C TRP A 187 -11.43 -1.84 -1.24
N ALA A 188 -11.53 -3.14 -1.00
CA ALA A 188 -10.41 -4.02 -0.71
C ALA A 188 -10.03 -4.87 -1.94
N ALA A 189 -8.72 -4.92 -2.23
CA ALA A 189 -8.22 -5.61 -3.42
C ALA A 189 -8.49 -7.12 -3.41
N GLU A 190 -8.23 -7.81 -2.30
CA GLU A 190 -8.40 -9.26 -2.24
C GLU A 190 -9.87 -9.66 -2.36
N VAL A 191 -10.79 -8.89 -1.78
CA VAL A 191 -12.23 -9.19 -1.89
C VAL A 191 -12.75 -8.97 -3.31
N GLU A 192 -12.28 -7.94 -4.01
CA GLU A 192 -12.55 -7.78 -5.44
C GLU A 192 -12.05 -8.99 -6.23
N HIS A 193 -10.91 -9.55 -5.86
CA HIS A 193 -10.34 -10.76 -6.47
C HIS A 193 -11.02 -12.07 -6.04
N GLY A 194 -12.18 -12.00 -5.38
CA GLY A 194 -12.98 -13.17 -5.01
C GLY A 194 -12.52 -13.89 -3.74
N VAL A 195 -11.67 -13.27 -2.93
CA VAL A 195 -11.31 -13.77 -1.61
C VAL A 195 -12.41 -13.40 -0.61
N ALA A 196 -12.71 -14.30 0.34
CA ALA A 196 -13.76 -14.08 1.33
C ALA A 196 -13.47 -12.94 2.34
N ALA A 197 -12.18 -12.67 2.60
CA ALA A 197 -11.72 -11.62 3.50
C ALA A 197 -10.27 -11.24 3.16
N SER A 198 -9.90 -9.98 3.34
CA SER A 198 -8.55 -9.49 3.10
C SER A 198 -7.57 -9.93 4.17
N THR A 199 -6.32 -10.02 3.78
CA THR A 199 -5.19 -10.28 4.66
C THR A 199 -4.89 -9.02 5.47
N VAL A 200 -4.82 -9.17 6.79
CA VAL A 200 -4.40 -8.10 7.69
C VAL A 200 -2.91 -7.84 7.53
N ILE A 201 -2.57 -6.69 6.94
CA ILE A 201 -1.17 -6.26 6.74
C ILE A 201 -0.59 -5.75 8.05
N GLY A 202 -1.35 -5.00 8.84
CA GLY A 202 -0.87 -4.39 10.06
C GLY A 202 -1.96 -3.95 11.01
N VAL A 203 -1.58 -3.49 12.19
CA VAL A 203 -2.48 -2.86 13.17
C VAL A 203 -2.01 -1.44 13.42
N LEU A 204 -2.90 -0.46 13.23
CA LEU A 204 -2.58 0.94 13.39
C LEU A 204 -2.29 1.28 14.85
N LYS A 205 -1.14 1.91 15.11
CA LYS A 205 -0.74 2.43 16.42
C LYS A 205 -0.90 3.94 16.57
N MET A 206 -0.69 4.67 15.47
CA MET A 206 -0.79 6.12 15.47
C MET A 206 -1.33 6.57 14.11
N PRO A 207 -2.53 7.17 14.04
CA PRO A 207 -3.01 7.79 12.81
C PRO A 207 -2.15 8.99 12.45
N ALA A 208 -2.17 9.35 11.17
CA ALA A 208 -1.52 10.57 10.72
C ALA A 208 -2.26 11.80 11.27
N ASP A 209 -1.49 12.82 11.66
CA ASP A 209 -1.99 14.10 12.13
C ASP A 209 -1.10 15.26 11.63
N SER A 210 -1.40 16.48 12.06
CA SER A 210 -0.63 17.68 11.66
C SER A 210 0.86 17.67 12.08
N THR A 211 1.26 16.77 12.97
CA THR A 211 2.62 16.66 13.52
C THR A 211 3.37 15.41 13.05
N GLN A 212 2.65 14.32 12.76
CA GLN A 212 3.16 13.12 12.10
C GLN A 212 2.30 12.85 10.86
N ASN A 213 2.88 13.10 9.69
CA ASN A 213 2.19 12.95 8.41
C ASN A 213 2.10 11.49 7.90
N GLU A 214 2.45 10.52 8.75
CA GLU A 214 2.58 9.09 8.45
C GLU A 214 1.66 8.27 9.36
N LEU A 215 1.08 7.19 8.82
CA LEU A 215 0.50 6.13 9.64
C LEU A 215 1.62 5.34 10.30
N VAL A 216 1.56 5.15 11.62
CA VAL A 216 2.47 4.23 12.33
C VAL A 216 1.70 2.96 12.66
N TYR A 217 2.21 1.81 12.24
CA TYR A 217 1.57 0.52 12.44
C TYR A 217 2.58 -0.58 12.75
N ASP A 218 2.09 -1.64 13.40
CA ASP A 218 2.82 -2.91 13.54
C ASP A 218 2.39 -3.86 12.43
N GLN A 219 3.31 -4.29 11.58
CA GLN A 219 3.05 -5.22 10.50
C GLN A 219 2.82 -6.64 11.03
N ARG A 220 1.91 -7.39 10.39
CA ARG A 220 1.49 -8.74 10.75
C ARG A 220 1.88 -9.80 9.74
N ILE A 221 2.07 -9.42 8.48
CA ILE A 221 2.59 -10.28 7.40
C ILE A 221 4.11 -10.21 7.30
#